data_AF-A0A975SCV1-F1
#
_entry.id   AF-A0A975SCV1-F1
#
_cell.length_a   1.000
_cell.length_b   1.000
_cell.length_c   1.000
_cell.angle_alpha   90.00
_cell.angle_beta   90.00
_cell.angle_gamma   90.00
#
_symmetry.space_group_name_H-M   'P 1'
#
loop_
_entity.id
_entity.type
_entity.pdbx_description
1 polymer ?
#
loop_
_entity_poly.entity_id
_entity_poly.type
_entity_poly.pdbx_seq_one_letter_code
_entity_poly.pdbx_strand_id
1 'polypeptide(L)'
;MRVFRFLSLFVILMLLIASPVYAFELSIVKQAFDGSDIRAVASMGDIGSFSVKESLSFDKAILPLYPTFDSPELALEYIKGNKAVKVIQTTFRLAELSSVNWKDYASRMLTVLDFSDKPEWYREGNESFEQMRSFFDIYENEEKNTEVEKIVKKIDSSSLDYTEELEELIFAMPYHSARELKTKLDSMGIKHETANNLSLNIIAEIVFGTIVCIMLCWISSNTRKWNH
;
A
#
# COMPACT_ATOMS: atom_id res chain seq x y z
N MET A 1 -50.33 -20.58 27.97
CA MET A 1 -49.02 -21.19 28.26
C MET A 1 -48.38 -21.97 27.08
N ARG A 2 -48.79 -21.71 25.82
CA ARG A 2 -48.17 -22.32 24.61
C ARG A 2 -47.30 -21.34 23.80
N VAL A 3 -47.57 -20.04 23.91
CA VAL A 3 -46.86 -18.97 23.17
C VAL A 3 -45.42 -18.77 23.68
N PHE A 4 -45.19 -18.93 24.99
CA PHE A 4 -43.85 -18.79 25.58
C PHE A 4 -42.85 -19.86 25.13
N ARG A 5 -43.31 -21.05 24.73
CA ARG A 5 -42.43 -22.14 24.27
C ARG A 5 -41.92 -21.92 22.84
N PHE A 6 -42.70 -21.24 22.00
CA PHE A 6 -42.28 -20.91 20.63
C PHE A 6 -41.30 -19.73 20.59
N LEU A 7 -41.46 -18.73 21.47
CA LEU A 7 -40.56 -17.59 21.54
C LEU A 7 -39.13 -18.01 21.96
N SER A 8 -39.03 -18.91 22.95
CA SER A 8 -37.75 -19.42 23.44
C SER A 8 -36.99 -20.23 22.39
N LEU A 9 -37.68 -21.08 21.62
CA LEU A 9 -37.07 -21.84 20.53
C LEU A 9 -36.60 -20.93 19.39
N PHE A 10 -37.34 -19.85 19.11
CA PHE A 10 -36.95 -18.89 18.07
C PHE A 10 -35.70 -18.08 18.46
N VAL A 11 -35.58 -17.70 19.74
CA VAL A 11 -34.39 -17.00 20.26
C VAL A 11 -33.16 -17.94 20.27
N ILE A 12 -33.33 -19.21 20.63
CA ILE A 12 -32.24 -20.20 20.59
C ILE A 12 -31.82 -20.51 19.15
N LEU A 13 -32.76 -20.59 18.21
CA LEU A 13 -32.47 -20.79 16.79
C LEU A 13 -31.72 -19.59 16.21
N MET A 14 -32.12 -18.36 16.54
CA MET A 14 -31.41 -17.11 16.20
C MET A 14 -29.99 -17.06 16.78
N LEU A 15 -29.79 -17.52 18.02
CA LEU A 15 -28.47 -17.60 18.66
C LEU A 15 -27.58 -18.69 18.05
N LEU A 16 -28.16 -19.78 17.51
CA LEU A 16 -27.42 -20.88 16.88
C LEU A 16 -27.03 -20.61 15.42
N ILE A 17 -27.80 -19.83 14.68
CA ILE A 17 -27.40 -19.35 13.33
C ILE A 17 -26.52 -18.10 13.38
N ALA A 18 -26.48 -17.39 14.51
CA ALA A 18 -25.56 -16.27 14.69
C ALA A 18 -24.11 -16.69 15.01
N SER A 19 -23.85 -17.94 15.42
CA SER A 19 -22.53 -18.31 15.98
C SER A 19 -21.50 -18.98 15.04
N PRO A 20 -21.81 -19.43 13.80
CA PRO A 20 -20.77 -19.81 12.84
C PRO A 20 -20.57 -18.80 11.69
N VAL A 21 -21.52 -17.90 11.42
CA VAL A 21 -21.42 -16.93 10.32
C VAL A 21 -20.49 -15.75 10.65
N TYR A 22 -20.17 -15.53 11.93
CA TYR A 22 -19.21 -14.52 12.37
C TYR A 22 -17.78 -15.02 12.56
N ALA A 23 -17.50 -16.31 12.27
CA ALA A 23 -16.15 -16.86 12.36
C ALA A 23 -15.37 -16.79 11.03
N PHE A 24 -15.91 -16.12 10.02
CA PHE A 24 -15.21 -15.86 8.77
C PHE A 24 -14.67 -14.43 8.76
N GLU A 25 -13.36 -14.34 8.92
CA GLU A 25 -12.46 -13.25 8.53
C GLU A 25 -12.50 -11.95 9.35
N LEU A 26 -11.60 -11.90 10.34
CA LEU A 26 -10.91 -10.67 10.68
C LEU A 26 -9.47 -10.99 11.10
N SER A 27 -8.56 -10.95 10.12
CA SER A 27 -7.15 -10.70 10.37
C SER A 27 -6.77 -9.43 9.59
N ILE A 28 -7.11 -8.28 10.18
CA ILE A 28 -6.65 -6.98 9.72
C ILE A 28 -5.17 -6.86 10.07
N VAL A 29 -4.36 -6.58 9.06
CA VAL A 29 -2.91 -6.28 9.08
C VAL A 29 -2.17 -6.86 10.29
N LYS A 30 -1.81 -8.15 10.23
CA LYS A 30 -0.86 -8.69 11.20
C LYS A 30 0.53 -8.25 10.74
N GLN A 31 1.02 -7.12 11.24
CA GLN A 31 2.36 -6.65 10.88
C GLN A 31 3.41 -7.62 11.43
N ALA A 32 3.90 -8.48 10.55
CA ALA A 32 5.08 -9.29 10.74
C ALA A 32 5.87 -9.22 9.43
N PHE A 33 7.02 -8.55 9.48
CA PHE A 33 8.07 -8.71 8.48
C PHE A 33 8.75 -10.05 8.78
N ASP A 34 8.29 -11.10 8.12
CA ASP A 34 8.92 -12.42 8.21
C ASP A 34 9.91 -12.55 7.04
N GLY A 35 11.19 -12.77 7.38
CA GLY A 35 12.28 -12.98 6.43
C GLY A 35 12.39 -14.42 5.93
N SER A 36 11.41 -15.29 6.26
CA SER A 36 11.39 -16.68 5.80
C SER A 36 10.61 -16.84 4.49
N ASP A 37 11.33 -17.32 3.45
CA ASP A 37 10.83 -17.83 2.16
C ASP A 37 10.24 -16.88 1.10
N ILE A 38 10.87 -15.70 0.89
CA ILE A 38 10.76 -14.97 -0.40
C ILE A 38 12.14 -14.71 -1.02
N ARG A 39 12.99 -15.74 -1.15
CA ARG A 39 14.32 -15.55 -1.77
C ARG A 39 14.26 -15.64 -3.30
N ALA A 40 13.65 -14.66 -3.94
CA ALA A 40 13.98 -14.36 -5.33
C ALA A 40 15.36 -13.67 -5.35
N VAL A 41 16.41 -14.47 -5.51
CA VAL A 41 17.79 -13.96 -5.60
C VAL A 41 18.09 -13.63 -7.05
N ALA A 42 18.53 -12.40 -7.29
CA ALA A 42 19.08 -11.97 -8.56
C ALA A 42 20.50 -11.40 -8.34
N SER A 43 21.28 -11.34 -9.41
CA SER A 43 22.66 -10.88 -9.38
C SER A 43 22.87 -9.84 -10.46
N MET A 44 23.64 -8.80 -10.11
CA MET A 44 24.06 -7.76 -11.02
C MET A 44 25.55 -7.91 -11.35
N GLY A 45 25.92 -9.12 -11.78
CA GLY A 45 27.30 -9.49 -12.02
C GLY A 45 28.16 -9.24 -10.78
N ASP A 46 29.24 -8.48 -10.97
CA ASP A 46 30.23 -8.22 -9.93
C ASP A 46 29.79 -7.18 -8.86
N ILE A 47 28.69 -6.44 -9.10
CA ILE A 47 28.12 -5.50 -8.10
C ILE A 47 27.56 -6.27 -6.89
N GLY A 48 27.17 -7.53 -7.10
CA GLY A 48 26.68 -8.42 -6.05
C GLY A 48 25.27 -8.93 -6.30
N SER A 49 24.75 -9.65 -5.30
CA SER A 49 23.40 -10.19 -5.29
C SER A 49 22.43 -9.29 -4.53
N PHE A 50 21.16 -9.38 -4.91
CA PHE A 50 20.05 -8.72 -4.26
C PHE A 50 18.87 -9.67 -4.15
N SER A 51 18.10 -9.51 -3.09
CA SER A 51 16.98 -10.39 -2.78
C SER A 51 15.85 -9.63 -2.13
N VAL A 52 14.64 -10.17 -2.23
CA VAL A 52 13.51 -9.73 -1.41
C VAL A 52 13.70 -10.33 -0.01
N LYS A 53 13.84 -9.48 1.00
CA LYS A 53 14.07 -9.90 2.39
C LYS A 53 12.89 -9.62 3.32
N GLU A 54 12.01 -8.72 2.89
CA GLU A 54 10.92 -8.18 3.68
C GLU A 54 9.60 -8.34 2.94
N SER A 55 8.53 -8.50 3.70
CA SER A 55 7.18 -8.62 3.18
C SER A 55 6.17 -8.03 4.15
N LEU A 56 5.06 -7.51 3.60
CA LEU A 56 3.90 -7.07 4.36
C LEU A 56 2.87 -8.19 4.41
N SER A 57 2.47 -8.58 5.62
CA SER A 57 1.35 -9.51 5.80
C SER A 57 0.02 -8.75 5.88
N PHE A 58 -0.87 -8.95 4.90
CA PHE A 58 -2.19 -8.31 4.83
C PHE A 58 -3.26 -9.35 4.46
N ASP A 59 -4.25 -9.55 5.33
CA ASP A 59 -5.36 -10.50 5.09
C ASP A 59 -4.93 -11.83 4.45
N LYS A 60 -4.12 -12.59 5.20
CA LYS A 60 -3.52 -13.88 4.82
C LYS A 60 -2.66 -13.85 3.54
N ALA A 61 -2.45 -12.68 2.93
CA ALA A 61 -1.52 -12.46 1.84
C ALA A 61 -0.15 -12.09 2.40
N ILE A 62 0.89 -12.53 1.69
CA ILE A 62 2.26 -12.11 1.92
C ILE A 62 2.67 -11.28 0.72
N LEU A 63 2.79 -9.98 0.94
CA LEU A 63 3.03 -8.97 -0.10
C LEU A 63 4.52 -8.62 -0.07
N PRO A 64 5.34 -9.10 -1.01
CA PRO A 64 6.78 -8.85 -1.00
C PRO A 64 7.09 -7.35 -1.14
N LEU A 65 8.10 -6.88 -0.40
CA LEU A 65 8.61 -5.52 -0.55
C LEU A 65 9.68 -5.43 -1.65
N TYR A 66 10.35 -4.28 -1.76
CA TYR A 66 11.40 -4.09 -2.75
C TYR A 66 12.62 -4.96 -2.43
N PRO A 67 13.28 -5.51 -3.45
CA PRO A 67 14.53 -6.21 -3.25
C PRO A 67 15.64 -5.24 -2.85
N THR A 68 16.51 -5.68 -1.94
CA THR A 68 17.67 -4.91 -1.48
C THR A 68 18.95 -5.73 -1.69
N PHE A 69 20.09 -5.04 -1.77
CA PHE A 69 21.39 -5.71 -1.87
C PHE A 69 21.64 -6.62 -0.67
N ASP A 70 22.13 -7.84 -0.89
CA ASP A 70 22.48 -8.75 0.20
C ASP A 70 23.67 -8.23 1.01
N SER A 71 24.52 -7.41 0.39
CA SER A 71 25.65 -6.72 1.03
C SER A 71 25.81 -5.32 0.43
N PRO A 72 25.03 -4.33 0.92
CA PRO A 72 25.00 -2.98 0.33
C PRO A 72 26.36 -2.29 0.39
N GLU A 73 27.18 -2.53 1.41
CA GLU A 73 28.53 -1.97 1.54
C GLU A 73 29.48 -2.49 0.47
N LEU A 74 29.37 -3.78 0.12
CA LEU A 74 30.17 -4.38 -0.95
C LEU A 74 29.74 -3.88 -2.32
N ALA A 75 28.43 -3.78 -2.55
CA ALA A 75 27.89 -3.22 -3.79
C ALA A 75 28.32 -1.76 -3.98
N LEU A 76 28.29 -0.97 -2.91
CA LEU A 76 28.76 0.41 -2.89
C LEU A 76 30.28 0.50 -3.17
N GLU A 77 31.08 -0.35 -2.54
CA GLU A 77 32.53 -0.37 -2.77
C GLU A 77 32.86 -0.72 -4.22
N TYR A 78 32.16 -1.69 -4.80
CA TYR A 78 32.34 -2.08 -6.19
C TYR A 78 31.97 -0.93 -7.14
N ILE A 79 30.79 -0.33 -6.97
CA ILE A 79 30.30 0.68 -7.92
C ILE A 79 31.13 1.98 -7.88
N LYS A 80 31.86 2.27 -6.81
CA LYS A 80 32.83 3.40 -6.77
C LYS A 80 33.86 3.33 -7.90
N GLY A 81 34.22 2.12 -8.35
CA GLY A 81 35.17 1.89 -9.45
C GLY A 81 34.54 2.02 -10.84
N ASN A 82 33.22 2.10 -10.94
CA ASN A 82 32.52 2.21 -12.21
C ASN A 82 32.88 3.51 -12.95
N LYS A 83 33.15 3.40 -14.25
CA LYS A 83 33.59 4.54 -15.08
C LYS A 83 32.56 5.66 -15.12
N ALA A 84 31.27 5.34 -15.19
CA ALA A 84 30.19 6.33 -15.23
C ALA A 84 30.09 7.10 -13.90
N VAL A 85 30.27 6.41 -12.76
CA VAL A 85 30.36 7.06 -11.44
C VAL A 85 31.54 8.03 -11.39
N LYS A 86 32.71 7.65 -11.93
CA LYS A 86 33.88 8.54 -12.00
C LYS A 86 33.64 9.77 -12.87
N VAL A 87 32.90 9.64 -13.98
CA VAL A 87 32.50 10.80 -14.80
C VAL A 87 31.69 11.78 -13.97
N ILE A 88 30.62 11.34 -13.29
CA ILE A 88 29.81 12.20 -12.43
C ILE A 88 30.67 12.85 -11.34
N GLN A 89 31.53 12.07 -10.68
CA GLN A 89 32.43 12.56 -9.63
C GLN A 89 33.30 13.72 -10.14
N THR A 90 33.94 13.55 -11.31
CA THR A 90 34.82 14.57 -11.88
C THR A 90 34.04 15.78 -12.39
N THR A 91 32.95 15.56 -13.11
CA THR A 91 32.12 16.62 -13.72
C THR A 91 31.56 17.56 -12.67
N PHE A 92 31.09 17.05 -11.53
CA PHE A 92 30.48 17.84 -10.48
C PHE A 92 31.38 18.08 -9.26
N ARG A 93 32.64 17.61 -9.31
CA ARG A 93 33.62 17.71 -8.21
C ARG A 93 33.08 17.19 -6.88
N LEU A 94 32.37 16.07 -6.91
CA LEU A 94 31.79 15.45 -5.72
C LEU A 94 32.88 14.76 -4.89
N ALA A 95 32.65 14.69 -3.58
CA ALA A 95 33.36 13.75 -2.71
C ALA A 95 33.12 12.31 -3.21
N GLU A 96 34.01 11.38 -2.85
CA GLU A 96 33.84 9.98 -3.23
C GLU A 96 32.44 9.44 -2.84
N LEU A 97 31.89 8.60 -3.71
CA LEU A 97 30.58 7.99 -3.52
C LEU A 97 30.53 7.22 -2.19
N SER A 98 29.46 7.39 -1.44
CA SER A 98 29.25 6.84 -0.10
C SER A 98 27.75 6.65 0.15
N SER A 99 27.40 5.97 1.24
CA SER A 99 26.01 5.84 1.70
C SER A 99 25.34 7.17 2.03
N VAL A 100 26.10 8.26 2.21
CA VAL A 100 25.57 9.58 2.59
C VAL A 100 25.27 10.45 1.36
N ASN A 101 26.01 10.28 0.26
CA ASN A 101 25.94 11.16 -0.91
C ASN A 101 25.49 10.44 -2.20
N TRP A 102 25.07 9.17 -2.14
CA TRP A 102 24.68 8.41 -3.34
C TRP A 102 23.54 9.09 -4.14
N LYS A 103 22.60 9.77 -3.46
CA LYS A 103 21.51 10.51 -4.11
C LYS A 103 22.01 11.68 -4.96
N ASP A 104 23.12 12.31 -4.56
CA ASP A 104 23.72 13.37 -5.36
C ASP A 104 24.25 12.83 -6.68
N TYR A 105 24.79 11.62 -6.68
CA TYR A 105 25.20 10.93 -7.89
C TYR A 105 24.00 10.51 -8.74
N ALA A 106 23.01 9.85 -8.14
CA ALA A 106 21.82 9.37 -8.82
C ALA A 106 21.06 10.49 -9.55
N SER A 107 20.87 11.63 -8.88
CA SER A 107 20.17 12.80 -9.45
C SER A 107 20.93 13.46 -10.62
N ARG A 108 22.26 13.36 -10.65
CA ARG A 108 23.11 13.99 -11.68
C ARG A 108 23.43 13.08 -12.86
N MET A 109 23.17 11.77 -12.73
CA MET A 109 23.45 10.76 -13.74
C MET A 109 22.88 11.13 -15.12
N LEU A 110 21.61 11.57 -15.15
CA LEU A 110 20.94 11.95 -16.40
C LEU A 110 21.41 13.31 -16.90
N THR A 111 21.72 14.26 -16.01
CA THR A 111 22.24 15.59 -16.39
C THR A 111 23.50 15.51 -17.24
N VAL A 112 24.39 14.53 -16.97
CA VAL A 112 25.61 14.35 -17.77
C VAL A 112 25.30 13.96 -19.22
N LEU A 113 24.16 13.31 -19.49
CA LEU A 113 23.78 12.93 -20.86
C LEU A 113 23.55 14.15 -21.76
N ASP A 114 23.18 15.29 -21.17
CA ASP A 114 22.88 16.53 -21.89
C ASP A 114 24.13 17.38 -22.17
N PHE A 115 25.28 17.03 -21.60
CA PHE A 115 26.52 17.79 -21.78
C PHE A 115 27.18 17.49 -23.12
N SER A 116 27.55 18.55 -23.83
CA SER A 116 28.20 18.46 -25.14
C SER A 116 29.63 17.91 -25.08
N ASP A 117 30.28 18.02 -23.92
CA ASP A 117 31.65 17.57 -23.64
C ASP A 117 31.72 16.23 -22.88
N LYS A 118 30.58 15.56 -22.69
CA LYS A 118 30.55 14.23 -22.06
C LYS A 118 31.35 13.20 -22.89
N PRO A 119 31.93 12.17 -22.25
CA PRO A 119 32.56 11.09 -23.00
C PRO A 119 31.59 10.42 -23.98
N GLU A 120 32.04 10.09 -25.19
CA GLU A 120 31.20 9.49 -26.24
C GLU A 120 30.50 8.20 -25.77
N TRP A 121 31.19 7.41 -24.94
CA TRP A 121 30.66 6.17 -24.38
C TRP A 121 29.62 6.39 -23.28
N TYR A 122 29.50 7.58 -22.68
CA TYR A 122 28.53 7.87 -21.62
C TYR A 122 27.14 8.09 -22.24
N ARG A 123 26.36 7.02 -22.34
CA ARG A 123 25.01 6.97 -22.94
C ARG A 123 24.21 5.83 -22.32
N GLU A 124 22.88 5.89 -22.43
CA GLU A 124 21.98 4.91 -21.78
C GLU A 124 22.38 3.46 -22.07
N GLY A 125 22.56 3.06 -23.33
CA GLY A 125 22.96 1.68 -23.67
C GLY A 125 24.41 1.28 -23.39
N ASN A 126 25.20 2.06 -22.64
CA ASN A 126 26.54 1.66 -22.24
C ASN A 126 26.53 0.82 -20.98
N GLU A 127 27.31 -0.27 -20.95
CA GLU A 127 27.36 -1.19 -19.81
C GLU A 127 27.68 -0.50 -18.47
N SER A 128 28.66 0.40 -18.44
CA SER A 128 29.00 1.11 -17.19
C SER A 128 27.87 2.03 -16.74
N PHE A 129 27.15 2.66 -17.67
CA PHE A 129 26.00 3.49 -17.36
C PHE A 129 24.83 2.65 -16.82
N GLU A 130 24.47 1.55 -17.50
CA GLU A 130 23.40 0.65 -17.07
C GLU A 130 23.69 0.02 -15.70
N GLN A 131 24.93 -0.39 -15.46
CA GLN A 131 25.38 -0.89 -14.15
C GLN A 131 25.19 0.15 -13.05
N MET A 132 25.61 1.40 -13.28
CA MET A 132 25.43 2.49 -12.31
C MET A 132 23.97 2.83 -12.08
N ARG A 133 23.17 2.90 -13.15
CA ARG A 133 21.72 3.15 -13.08
C ARG A 133 21.02 2.08 -12.24
N SER A 134 21.29 0.83 -12.57
CA SER A 134 20.67 -0.32 -11.90
C SER A 134 21.13 -0.43 -10.44
N PHE A 135 22.38 -0.07 -10.14
CA PHE A 135 22.85 0.06 -8.76
C PHE A 135 22.01 1.07 -7.97
N PHE A 136 21.83 2.30 -8.48
CA PHE A 136 21.08 3.32 -7.74
C PHE A 136 19.60 2.96 -7.56
N ASP A 137 18.98 2.31 -8.55
CA ASP A 137 17.61 1.82 -8.47
C ASP A 137 17.42 0.82 -7.31
N ILE A 138 18.34 -0.14 -7.17
CA ILE A 138 18.28 -1.13 -6.08
C ILE A 138 18.72 -0.55 -4.75
N TYR A 139 19.74 0.32 -4.74
CA TYR A 139 20.28 0.90 -3.52
C TYR A 139 19.26 1.80 -2.80
N GLU A 140 18.36 2.45 -3.55
CA GLU A 140 17.25 3.25 -3.00
C GLU A 140 16.21 2.40 -2.25
N ASN A 141 16.09 1.11 -2.56
CA ASN A 141 14.98 0.28 -2.09
C ASN A 141 14.96 0.07 -0.57
N GLU A 142 16.10 0.18 0.11
CA GLU A 142 16.14 0.14 1.59
C GLU A 142 15.38 1.32 2.21
N GLU A 143 15.50 2.50 1.61
CA GLU A 143 14.76 3.68 2.04
C GLU A 143 13.27 3.56 1.71
N LYS A 144 12.91 2.99 0.54
CA LYS A 144 11.51 2.71 0.16
C LYS A 144 10.86 1.69 1.10
N ASN A 145 11.56 0.63 1.47
CA ASN A 145 11.06 -0.34 2.46
C ASN A 145 10.83 0.33 3.81
N THR A 146 11.77 1.16 4.26
CA THR A 146 11.64 1.95 5.50
C THR A 146 10.43 2.89 5.47
N GLU A 147 10.12 3.49 4.31
CA GLU A 147 8.93 4.32 4.12
C GLU A 147 7.64 3.50 4.24
N VAL A 148 7.57 2.35 3.58
CA VAL A 148 6.45 1.41 3.70
C VAL A 148 6.22 1.01 5.16
N GLU A 149 7.27 0.67 5.91
CA GLU A 149 7.14 0.33 7.33
C GLU A 149 6.53 1.47 8.16
N LYS A 150 6.94 2.72 7.89
CA LYS A 150 6.45 3.91 8.59
C LYS A 150 4.97 4.12 8.30
N ILE A 151 4.55 3.97 7.05
CA ILE A 151 3.15 4.13 6.66
C ILE A 151 2.29 3.06 7.35
N VAL A 152 2.72 1.80 7.33
CA VAL A 152 1.97 0.70 7.97
C VAL A 152 1.80 0.93 9.47
N LYS A 153 2.79 1.51 10.16
CA LYS A 153 2.69 1.86 11.59
C LYS A 153 1.64 2.95 11.88
N LYS A 154 1.25 3.77 10.90
CA LYS A 154 0.19 4.78 11.04
C LYS A 154 -1.21 4.22 10.81
N ILE A 155 -1.33 3.13 10.05
CA ILE A 155 -2.62 2.54 9.72
C ILE A 155 -3.23 1.94 10.99
N ASP A 156 -4.38 2.48 11.40
CA ASP A 156 -5.13 1.94 12.51
C ASP A 156 -5.78 0.61 12.12
N SER A 157 -5.30 -0.48 12.72
CA SER A 157 -5.85 -1.83 12.53
C SER A 157 -7.31 -2.00 12.96
N SER A 158 -7.92 -1.00 13.60
CA SER A 158 -9.25 -1.08 14.19
C SER A 158 -10.39 -0.47 13.35
N SER A 159 -10.09 0.29 12.28
CA SER A 159 -11.09 0.79 11.33
C SER A 159 -10.84 0.26 9.91
N LEU A 160 -11.89 -0.26 9.27
CA LEU A 160 -11.87 -0.82 7.90
C LEU A 160 -12.21 0.22 6.84
N ASP A 161 -11.86 1.48 7.08
CA ASP A 161 -12.12 2.55 6.13
C ASP A 161 -10.91 2.76 5.22
N TYR A 162 -11.19 3.16 3.97
CA TYR A 162 -10.16 3.55 3.03
C TYR A 162 -9.57 4.88 3.51
N THR A 163 -8.43 4.83 4.21
CA THR A 163 -7.78 6.02 4.75
C THR A 163 -6.73 6.59 3.79
N GLU A 164 -6.33 7.85 4.01
CA GLU A 164 -5.24 8.48 3.28
C GLU A 164 -3.93 7.68 3.41
N GLU A 165 -3.67 7.08 4.57
CA GLU A 165 -2.50 6.24 4.82
C GLU A 165 -2.53 4.93 4.01
N LEU A 166 -3.72 4.39 3.72
CA LEU A 166 -3.86 3.20 2.88
C LEU A 166 -3.56 3.53 1.42
N GLU A 167 -3.96 4.70 0.94
CA GLU A 167 -3.56 5.22 -0.37
C GLU A 167 -2.05 5.45 -0.43
N GLU A 168 -1.48 6.13 0.59
CA GLU A 168 -0.03 6.34 0.74
C GLU A 168 0.72 5.00 0.64
N LEU A 169 0.21 3.95 1.32
CA LEU A 169 0.78 2.61 1.29
C LEU A 169 0.75 1.98 -0.11
N ILE A 170 -0.38 2.09 -0.82
CA ILE A 170 -0.52 1.54 -2.18
C ILE A 170 0.49 2.21 -3.12
N PHE A 171 0.73 3.51 -2.98
CA PHE A 171 1.70 4.22 -3.81
C PHE A 171 3.15 3.93 -3.43
N ALA A 172 3.44 3.68 -2.15
CA ALA A 172 4.78 3.37 -1.68
C ALA A 172 5.22 1.94 -2.02
N MET A 173 4.28 1.00 -2.19
CA MET A 173 4.58 -0.42 -2.40
C MET A 173 5.04 -0.80 -3.82
N PRO A 174 5.79 -1.92 -3.97
CA PRO A 174 6.11 -2.46 -5.29
C PRO A 174 4.84 -2.73 -6.11
N TYR A 175 4.89 -2.47 -7.42
CA TYR A 175 3.72 -2.52 -8.30
C TYR A 175 2.86 -3.79 -8.16
N HIS A 176 3.49 -4.97 -8.15
CA HIS A 176 2.77 -6.24 -8.05
C HIS A 176 2.06 -6.38 -6.70
N SER A 177 2.76 -6.07 -5.62
CA SER A 177 2.23 -6.11 -4.25
C SER A 177 1.14 -5.07 -4.04
N ALA A 178 1.30 -3.86 -4.59
CA ALA A 178 0.31 -2.79 -4.54
C ALA A 178 -0.98 -3.17 -5.28
N ARG A 179 -0.83 -3.79 -6.46
CA ARG A 179 -1.96 -4.30 -7.24
C ARG A 179 -2.71 -5.41 -6.50
N GLU A 180 -1.99 -6.32 -5.87
CA GLU A 180 -2.60 -7.40 -5.07
C GLU A 180 -3.33 -6.85 -3.85
N LEU A 181 -2.71 -5.90 -3.12
CA LEU A 181 -3.34 -5.21 -2.01
C LEU A 181 -4.64 -4.53 -2.43
N LYS A 182 -4.60 -3.75 -3.52
CA LYS A 182 -5.79 -3.08 -4.06
C LYS A 182 -6.90 -4.07 -4.42
N THR A 183 -6.55 -5.17 -5.08
CA THR A 183 -7.52 -6.21 -5.45
C THR A 183 -8.20 -6.81 -4.21
N LYS A 184 -7.44 -6.99 -3.12
CA LYS A 184 -7.97 -7.49 -1.84
C LYS A 184 -8.89 -6.48 -1.17
N LEU A 185 -8.49 -5.21 -1.10
CA LEU A 185 -9.32 -4.14 -0.57
C LEU A 185 -10.66 -4.02 -1.32
N ASP A 186 -10.61 -4.07 -2.65
CA ASP A 186 -11.80 -4.06 -3.51
C ASP A 186 -12.72 -5.27 -3.21
N SER A 187 -12.14 -6.45 -2.97
CA SER A 187 -12.88 -7.67 -2.65
C SER A 187 -13.57 -7.64 -1.27
N MET A 188 -13.02 -6.88 -0.32
CA MET A 188 -13.58 -6.66 1.01
C MET A 188 -14.69 -5.61 1.03
N GLY A 189 -14.99 -4.97 -0.10
CA GLY A 189 -15.97 -3.89 -0.19
C GLY A 189 -15.50 -2.57 0.41
N ILE A 190 -14.20 -2.44 0.70
CA ILE A 190 -13.58 -1.18 1.12
C ILE A 190 -13.44 -0.33 -0.14
N LYS A 191 -14.49 0.46 -0.44
CA LYS A 191 -14.51 1.33 -1.62
C LYS A 191 -13.84 2.67 -1.29
N HIS A 192 -13.12 3.20 -2.27
CA HIS A 192 -12.73 4.60 -2.30
C HIS A 192 -13.97 5.46 -2.06
N GLU A 193 -14.01 6.20 -0.96
CA GLU A 193 -15.06 7.18 -0.69
C GLU A 193 -14.83 8.40 -1.59
N THR A 194 -15.02 8.26 -2.91
CA THR A 194 -15.19 9.44 -3.78
C THR A 194 -16.53 10.07 -3.42
N ALA A 195 -16.53 11.08 -2.56
CA ALA A 195 -17.46 12.22 -2.45
C ALA A 195 -18.98 12.01 -2.75
N ASN A 196 -19.50 10.78 -2.69
CA ASN A 196 -20.87 10.44 -3.08
C ASN A 196 -21.76 10.13 -1.87
N ASN A 197 -21.17 9.96 -0.68
CA ASN A 197 -21.92 9.69 0.55
C ASN A 197 -22.63 10.92 1.12
N LEU A 198 -22.33 12.13 0.61
CA LEU A 198 -23.18 13.30 0.87
C LEU A 198 -24.59 13.14 0.26
N SER A 199 -24.71 12.44 -0.89
CA SER A 199 -26.00 12.31 -1.59
C SER A 199 -26.93 11.28 -0.94
N LEU A 200 -26.40 10.18 -0.41
CA LEU A 200 -27.21 9.11 0.20
C LEU A 200 -27.77 9.50 1.58
N ASN A 201 -27.00 10.23 2.40
CA ASN A 201 -27.52 10.73 3.68
C ASN A 201 -28.61 11.79 3.48
N ILE A 202 -28.47 12.67 2.48
CA ILE A 202 -29.52 13.66 2.15
C ILE A 202 -30.80 12.95 1.65
N ILE A 203 -30.66 11.93 0.81
CA ILE A 203 -31.81 11.15 0.33
C ILE A 203 -32.49 10.40 1.49
N ALA A 204 -31.72 9.83 2.42
CA ALA A 204 -32.26 9.16 3.60
C ALA A 204 -33.05 10.11 4.51
N GLU A 205 -32.55 11.32 4.77
CA GLU A 205 -33.28 12.33 5.56
C GLU A 205 -34.55 12.83 4.86
N ILE A 206 -34.52 13.03 3.54
CA ILE A 206 -35.70 13.45 2.76
C ILE A 206 -36.78 12.36 2.74
N VAL A 207 -36.40 11.09 2.59
CA VAL A 207 -37.33 9.95 2.61
C VAL A 207 -37.93 9.76 4.00
N PHE A 208 -37.13 9.90 5.06
CA PHE A 208 -37.64 9.79 6.44
C PHE A 208 -38.62 10.92 6.77
N GLY A 209 -38.31 12.16 6.38
CA GLY A 209 -39.19 13.31 6.58
C GLY A 209 -40.52 13.19 5.85
N THR A 210 -40.53 12.69 4.61
CA THR A 210 -41.77 12.51 3.83
C THR A 210 -42.65 11.39 4.38
N ILE A 211 -42.08 10.28 4.84
CA ILE A 211 -42.83 9.18 5.47
C ILE A 211 -43.50 9.64 6.77
N VAL A 212 -42.79 10.40 7.62
CA VAL A 212 -43.34 10.93 8.87
C VAL A 212 -44.48 11.91 8.59
N CYS A 213 -44.36 12.79 7.60
CA CYS A 213 -45.44 13.70 7.20
C CYS A 213 -46.69 12.95 6.70
N ILE A 214 -46.51 11.89 5.89
CA ILE A 214 -47.63 11.07 5.41
C ILE A 214 -48.33 10.36 6.58
N MET A 215 -47.58 9.81 7.54
CA MET A 215 -48.16 9.19 8.73
C MET A 215 -48.93 10.19 9.59
N LEU A 216 -48.39 11.39 9.81
CA LEU A 216 -49.07 12.44 10.58
C LEU A 216 -50.34 12.94 9.89
N CYS A 217 -50.32 13.09 8.55
CA CYS A 217 -51.52 13.42 7.78
C CYS A 217 -52.58 12.32 7.85
N TRP A 218 -52.19 11.05 7.80
CA TRP A 218 -53.12 9.92 7.94
C TRP A 218 -53.76 9.86 9.33
N ILE A 219 -52.97 10.07 10.39
CA ILE A 219 -53.46 10.13 11.79
C ILE A 219 -54.42 11.32 11.99
N SER A 220 -54.10 12.49 11.42
CA SER A 220 -54.96 13.67 11.46
C SER A 220 -56.28 13.48 10.70
N SER A 221 -56.24 12.81 9.55
CA SER A 221 -57.44 12.52 8.75
C SER A 221 -58.36 11.51 9.42
N ASN A 222 -57.79 10.49 10.09
CA ASN A 222 -58.58 9.48 10.79
C ASN A 222 -59.18 9.99 12.10
N THR A 223 -58.52 10.89 12.83
CA THR A 223 -59.09 11.46 14.07
C THR A 223 -60.30 12.36 13.82
N ARG A 224 -60.44 12.98 12.64
CA ARG A 224 -61.67 13.72 12.26
C ARG A 224 -62.89 12.84 11.97
N LYS A 225 -62.70 11.53 11.70
CA LYS A 225 -63.82 10.60 11.44
C LYS A 225 -64.47 10.05 12.70
N TRP A 226 -63.92 10.32 13.89
CA TRP A 226 -64.46 9.84 15.17
C TRP A 226 -65.20 10.91 15.98
N ASN A 227 -65.36 12.12 15.43
CA ASN A 227 -66.07 13.24 16.06
C ASN A 227 -67.36 13.66 15.32
N HIS A 228 -67.97 12.75 14.56
CA HIS A 228 -69.33 12.89 14.03
C HIS A 228 -70.18 11.68 14.38
#